data_AF-A0A9N9A8Q6-F1
#
_entry.id   AF-A0A9N9A8Q6-F1
#
_cell.length_a   1.000
_cell.length_b   1.000
_cell.length_c   1.000
_cell.angle_alpha   90.00
_cell.angle_beta   90.00
_cell.angle_gamma   90.00
#
_symmetry.space_group_name_H-M   'P 1'
#
loop_
_entity.id
_entity.type
_entity.pdbx_description
1 polymer ?
#
loop_
_entity_poly.entity_id
_entity_poly.type
_entity_poly.pdbx_seq_one_letter_code
_entity_poly.pdbx_strand_id
1 'polypeptide(L)'
;MSNLETKGECKVSLKDLKPGQTVVYHPVGTAGTTSEGVIQEIITEPEVVGDTQKKVQASEEQPRILIKNSNTGKETAYKLENIESIKA
;
A
#
# COMPACT_ATOMS: atom_id res chain seq x y z
N MET A 1 -14.55 -32.78 -3.31
CA MET A 1 -15.19 -31.46 -3.39
C MET A 1 -14.31 -30.51 -2.60
N SER A 2 -13.46 -29.75 -3.28
CA SER A 2 -12.45 -28.90 -2.64
C SER A 2 -13.04 -27.51 -2.50
N ASN A 3 -13.62 -27.18 -1.34
CA ASN A 3 -14.02 -25.81 -1.04
C ASN A 3 -12.76 -25.00 -0.75
N LEU A 4 -12.39 -24.15 -1.70
CA LEU A 4 -11.26 -23.25 -1.60
C LEU A 4 -11.58 -22.17 -0.54
N GLU A 5 -10.63 -21.99 0.36
CA GLU A 5 -10.65 -21.08 1.49
C GLU A 5 -10.87 -19.63 1.01
N THR A 6 -11.87 -18.94 1.55
CA THR A 6 -11.98 -17.47 1.51
C THR A 6 -10.79 -16.87 2.28
N LYS A 7 -9.65 -16.72 1.60
CA LYS A 7 -8.55 -15.88 2.07
C LYS A 7 -8.94 -14.42 1.79
N GLY A 8 -8.94 -13.63 2.87
CA GLY A 8 -9.49 -12.28 2.95
C GLY A 8 -9.28 -11.45 1.69
N GLU A 9 -10.39 -11.06 1.08
CA GLU A 9 -10.42 -10.08 0.01
C GLU A 9 -9.75 -8.80 0.54
N CYS A 10 -8.66 -8.37 -0.09
CA CYS A 10 -8.25 -6.98 0.03
C CYS A 10 -9.46 -6.13 -0.34
N LYS A 11 -10.01 -5.38 0.62
CA LYS A 11 -11.24 -4.59 0.40
C LYS A 11 -11.04 -3.44 -0.59
N VAL A 12 -9.80 -3.20 -1.03
CA VAL A 12 -9.42 -2.08 -1.88
C VAL A 12 -8.74 -2.60 -3.14
N SER A 13 -9.26 -2.19 -4.29
CA SER A 13 -8.63 -2.48 -5.58
C SER A 13 -7.73 -1.32 -6.03
N LEU A 14 -6.71 -1.62 -6.85
CA LEU A 14 -5.83 -0.60 -7.43
C LEU A 14 -6.61 0.53 -8.13
N LYS A 15 -7.73 0.20 -8.77
CA LYS A 15 -8.58 1.16 -9.50
C LYS A 15 -9.24 2.20 -8.60
N ASP A 16 -9.42 1.88 -7.32
CA ASP A 16 -10.04 2.76 -6.32
C ASP A 16 -9.01 3.73 -5.72
N LEU A 17 -7.73 3.34 -5.76
CA LEU A 17 -6.61 4.11 -5.22
C LEU A 17 -6.19 5.23 -6.18
N LYS A 18 -5.97 6.41 -5.61
CA LYS A 18 -5.50 7.60 -6.34
C LYS A 18 -4.52 8.40 -5.47
N PRO A 19 -3.48 8.99 -6.07
CA PRO A 19 -2.66 9.99 -5.41
C PRO A 19 -3.50 11.09 -4.74
N GLY A 20 -3.11 11.48 -3.53
CA GLY A 20 -3.82 12.44 -2.68
C GLY A 20 -4.87 11.82 -1.75
N GLN A 21 -5.25 10.55 -1.91
CA GLN A 21 -6.19 9.90 -0.99
C GLN A 21 -5.52 9.53 0.33
N THR A 22 -6.30 9.64 1.42
CA THR A 22 -5.89 9.12 2.73
C THR A 22 -6.31 7.65 2.81
N VAL A 23 -5.40 6.80 3.27
CA VAL A 23 -5.63 5.35 3.42
C VAL A 23 -5.18 4.85 4.78
N VAL A 24 -5.82 3.78 5.22
CA VAL A 24 -5.40 2.96 6.37
C VAL A 24 -4.63 1.77 5.84
N TYR A 25 -3.45 1.52 6.38
CA TYR A 25 -2.56 0.46 5.92
C TYR A 25 -1.82 -0.23 7.07
N HIS A 26 -1.31 -1.43 6.83
CA HIS A 26 -0.50 -2.21 7.75
C HIS A 26 0.99 -2.02 7.45
N PRO A 27 1.76 -1.35 8.33
CA PRO A 27 3.20 -1.20 8.14
C PRO A 27 3.92 -2.55 8.28
N VAL A 28 4.99 -2.73 7.51
CA VAL A 28 5.85 -3.92 7.60
C VAL A 28 6.66 -3.86 8.90
N GLY A 29 6.56 -4.91 9.73
CA GLY A 29 7.35 -5.05 10.96
C GLY A 29 6.63 -4.67 12.25
N THR A 30 5.48 -3.98 12.17
CA THR A 30 4.60 -3.70 13.31
C THR A 30 3.39 -4.61 13.26
N ALA A 31 3.52 -5.80 13.84
CA ALA A 31 2.42 -6.76 13.88
C ALA A 31 1.22 -6.18 14.65
N GLY A 32 0.06 -6.10 13.98
CA GLY A 32 -1.24 -5.83 14.60
C GLY A 32 -1.64 -4.35 14.75
N THR A 33 -0.86 -3.40 14.25
CA THR A 33 -1.27 -1.98 14.25
C THR A 33 -1.39 -1.45 12.84
N THR A 34 -2.48 -0.72 12.60
CA THR A 34 -2.71 0.01 11.35
C THR A 34 -2.15 1.42 11.49
N SER A 35 -1.82 2.03 10.38
CA SER A 35 -1.37 3.41 10.29
C SER A 35 -2.15 4.13 9.22
N GLU A 36 -2.22 5.45 9.37
CA GLU A 36 -2.82 6.32 8.38
C GLU A 36 -1.72 7.02 7.56
N GLY A 37 -1.99 7.21 6.29
CA GLY A 37 -1.10 7.94 5.40
C GLY A 37 -1.80 8.41 4.13
N VAL A 38 -1.11 9.26 3.38
CA VAL A 38 -1.60 9.80 2.12
C VAL A 38 -0.84 9.16 0.96
N ILE A 39 -1.56 8.65 -0.02
CA ILE A 39 -0.97 8.13 -1.25
C ILE A 39 -0.28 9.27 -1.98
N GLN A 40 1.02 9.15 -2.19
CA GLN A 40 1.79 10.08 -3.02
C GLN A 40 1.78 9.62 -4.47
N GLU A 41 1.97 8.33 -4.70
CA GLU A 41 2.13 7.78 -6.05
C GLU A 41 1.78 6.30 -6.12
N ILE A 42 1.39 5.83 -7.31
CA ILE A 42 1.17 4.43 -7.62
C ILE A 42 2.25 4.01 -8.63
N ILE A 43 3.20 3.22 -8.15
CA ILE A 43 4.37 2.81 -8.91
C ILE A 43 4.07 1.47 -9.56
N THR A 44 4.17 1.42 -10.88
CA THR A 44 3.90 0.23 -11.71
C THR A 44 5.15 -0.26 -12.45
N GLU A 45 6.30 0.37 -12.20
CA GLU A 45 7.60 -0.03 -12.76
C GLU A 45 8.69 -0.03 -11.68
N PRO A 46 9.79 -0.79 -11.85
CA PRO A 46 10.85 -0.81 -10.85
C PRO A 46 11.55 0.55 -10.72
N GLU A 47 11.42 1.18 -9.55
CA GLU A 47 11.93 2.54 -9.29
C GLU A 47 12.57 2.65 -7.90
N VAL A 48 13.40 3.67 -7.69
CA VAL A 48 13.92 4.03 -6.37
C VAL A 48 13.03 5.10 -5.75
N VAL A 49 12.32 4.77 -4.67
CA VAL A 49 11.27 5.63 -4.11
C VAL A 49 11.30 5.70 -2.58
N GLY A 50 10.63 6.74 -2.05
CA GLY A 50 10.48 7.01 -0.62
C GLY A 50 11.78 7.45 0.07
N ASP A 51 11.68 7.78 1.36
CA ASP A 51 12.82 8.32 2.12
C ASP A 51 13.99 7.34 2.26
N THR A 52 13.71 6.04 2.19
CA THR A 52 14.75 5.01 2.32
C THR A 52 15.57 4.83 1.04
N GLN A 53 15.18 5.48 -0.07
CA GLN A 53 15.79 5.35 -1.39
C GLN A 53 16.05 3.88 -1.78
N LYS A 54 15.09 3.01 -1.45
CA LYS A 54 15.17 1.59 -1.80
C LYS A 54 14.59 1.37 -3.18
N LYS A 55 15.26 0.54 -3.98
CA LYS A 55 14.70 0.05 -5.23
C LYS A 55 13.53 -0.86 -4.92
N VAL A 56 12.33 -0.45 -5.34
CA VAL A 56 11.12 -1.25 -5.24
C VAL A 56 10.93 -2.00 -6.54
N GLN A 57 10.59 -3.29 -6.42
CA GLN A 57 10.19 -4.09 -7.57
C GLN A 57 8.67 -3.94 -7.69
N ALA A 58 8.24 -3.17 -8.70
CA ALA A 58 6.84 -2.98 -9.04
C ALA A 58 6.61 -3.38 -10.52
N SER A 59 5.39 -3.80 -10.81
CA SER A 59 4.89 -4.07 -12.16
C SER A 59 3.40 -3.68 -12.23
N GLU A 60 2.80 -3.66 -13.41
CA GLU A 60 1.35 -3.45 -13.55
C GLU A 60 0.53 -4.48 -12.76
N GLU A 61 0.98 -5.73 -12.72
CA GLU A 61 0.34 -6.81 -11.97
C GLU A 61 0.62 -6.75 -10.46
N GLN A 62 1.77 -6.18 -10.08
CA GLN A 62 2.22 -6.08 -8.69
C GLN A 62 2.66 -4.65 -8.37
N PRO A 63 1.73 -3.69 -8.34
CA PRO A 63 2.05 -2.30 -8.10
C PRO A 63 2.58 -2.09 -6.67
N ARG A 64 3.22 -0.93 -6.47
CA ARG A 64 3.63 -0.44 -5.15
C ARG A 64 3.00 0.92 -4.91
N ILE A 65 2.36 1.07 -3.77
CA ILE A 65 1.67 2.30 -3.38
C ILE A 65 2.62 3.08 -2.48
N LEU A 66 3.12 4.21 -2.96
CA LEU A 66 3.95 5.11 -2.16
C LEU A 66 3.03 5.88 -1.22
N ILE A 67 3.19 5.66 0.09
CA ILE A 67 2.37 6.28 1.12
C ILE A 67 3.25 7.11 2.02
N LYS A 68 2.85 8.36 2.22
CA LYS A 68 3.40 9.26 3.24
C LYS A 68 2.65 9.05 4.54
N ASN A 69 3.31 8.50 5.54
CA ASN A 69 2.74 8.25 6.86
C ASN A 69 2.39 9.58 7.55
N SER A 70 1.16 9.74 8.00
CA SER A 70 0.67 11.00 8.58
C SER A 70 1.30 11.34 9.94
N ASN A 71 1.80 10.33 10.68
CA ASN A 71 2.41 10.53 12.00
C ASN A 71 3.88 10.93 11.91
N THR A 72 4.62 10.30 10.99
CA THR A 72 6.08 10.46 10.88
C THR A 72 6.51 11.34 9.71
N GLY A 73 5.63 11.59 8.75
CA GLY A 73 5.92 12.31 7.51
C GLY A 73 6.77 11.52 6.50
N LYS A 74 7.14 10.27 6.82
CA LYS A 74 7.98 9.42 5.97
C LYS A 74 7.17 8.75 4.87
N GLU A 75 7.78 8.64 3.70
CA GLU A 75 7.29 7.97 2.52
C GLU A 75 7.85 6.55 2.43
N THR A 76 6.95 5.59 2.23
CA THR A 76 7.31 4.18 2.08
C THR A 76 6.37 3.52 1.08
N ALA A 77 6.95 2.70 0.22
CA ALA A 77 6.22 1.93 -0.78
C ALA A 77 5.70 0.64 -0.17
N TYR A 78 4.37 0.47 -0.20
CA TYR A 78 3.69 -0.72 0.29
C TYR A 78 3.06 -1.50 -0.86
N LYS A 79 2.82 -2.79 -0.66
CA LYS A 79 2.01 -3.57 -1.60
C LYS A 79 0.53 -3.22 -1.42
N LEU A 80 -0.28 -3.49 -2.44
CA LEU A 80 -1.73 -3.35 -2.35
C LEU A 80 -2.32 -4.17 -1.18
N GLU A 81 -1.76 -5.35 -0.91
CA GLU A 81 -2.20 -6.24 0.20
C GLU A 81 -2.01 -5.65 1.60
N ASN A 82 -1.19 -4.60 1.73
CA ASN A 82 -1.01 -3.89 2.98
C ASN A 82 -2.07 -2.80 3.20
N ILE A 83 -2.87 -2.45 2.18
CA ILE A 83 -3.88 -1.39 2.26
C ILE A 83 -5.18 -2.00 2.76
N GLU A 84 -5.70 -1.49 3.87
CA GLU A 84 -6.92 -1.99 4.50
C GLU A 84 -8.17 -1.27 3.99
N SER A 85 -8.14 0.07 3.94
CA SER A 85 -9.28 0.88 3.50
C SER A 85 -8.89 2.28 3.04
N ILE A 86 -9.74 2.88 2.21
CA ILE A 86 -9.66 4.29 1.81
C ILE A 86 -10.47 5.11 2.80
N LYS A 87 -9.88 6.17 3.34
CA LYS A 87 -10.55 7.12 4.22
C LYS A 87 -11.20 8.20 3.36
N ALA A 88 -12.50 8.40 3.57
CA ALA A 88 -13.30 9.42 2.88
C ALA A 88 -12.97 10.84 3.36
#